data_AF-A0ABD0RM59-F1
#
_entry.id   AF-A0ABD0RM59-F1
#
_cell.length_a   1.000
_cell.length_b   1.000
_cell.length_c   1.000
_cell.angle_alpha   90.00
_cell.angle_beta   90.00
_cell.angle_gamma   90.00
#
_symmetry.space_group_name_H-M   'P 1'
#
loop_
_entity.id
_entity.type
_entity.pdbx_description
1 polymer ?
#
loop_
_entity_poly.entity_id
_entity_poly.type
_entity_poly.pdbx_seq_one_letter_code
_entity_poly.pdbx_strand_id
1 'polypeptide(L)'
;SSQVTAIAPVSSKAIAVALKSSKVTAVVPESSKVTIDLHKPSQTTADLHEPSQPSQATADLHEPSQATADLHEPSQATADLPELSQVTAGLHEPGQ
;
A
#
# COMPACT_ATOMS: atom_id res chain seq x y z
N SER A 1 5.17 -19.24 3.59
CA SER A 1 4.84 -17.80 3.43
C SER A 1 3.66 -17.69 2.49
N SER A 2 2.63 -16.90 2.83
CA SER A 2 1.46 -16.68 1.95
C SER A 2 1.63 -15.37 1.19
N GLN A 3 1.09 -15.30 -0.02
CA GLN A 3 1.09 -14.07 -0.81
C GLN A 3 -0.35 -13.64 -1.06
N VAL A 4 -0.63 -12.35 -0.88
CA VAL A 4 -1.93 -11.73 -1.12
C VAL A 4 -1.72 -10.56 -2.07
N THR A 5 -2.44 -10.54 -3.18
CA THR A 5 -2.42 -9.42 -4.10
C THR A 5 -3.80 -8.78 -4.11
N ALA A 6 -3.84 -7.48 -3.82
CA ALA A 6 -5.04 -6.67 -3.82
C ALA A 6 -4.97 -5.69 -4.97
N ILE A 7 -5.86 -5.82 -5.95
CA ILE A 7 -5.91 -4.92 -7.09
C ILE A 7 -7.21 -4.13 -6.94
N ALA A 8 -7.10 -2.82 -6.73
CA ALA A 8 -8.27 -1.97 -6.75
C ALA A 8 -8.71 -1.75 -8.21
N PRO A 9 -10.01 -1.80 -8.52
CA PRO A 9 -10.50 -1.31 -9.81
C PRO A 9 -10.33 0.21 -9.91
N VAL A 10 -10.31 0.75 -11.13
CA VAL A 10 -10.28 2.20 -11.37
C VAL A 10 -11.45 2.89 -10.67
N SER A 11 -11.20 4.06 -10.07
CA SER A 11 -12.20 4.82 -9.34
C SER A 11 -12.92 4.01 -8.26
N SER A 12 -12.22 3.08 -7.61
CA SER A 12 -12.82 2.19 -6.62
C SER A 12 -12.03 2.14 -5.32
N LYS A 13 -12.68 1.56 -4.30
CA LYS A 13 -12.06 1.28 -3.01
C LYS A 13 -11.87 -0.22 -2.84
N ALA A 14 -10.65 -0.64 -2.51
CA ALA A 14 -10.34 -2.03 -2.16
C ALA A 14 -9.83 -2.11 -0.72
N ILE A 15 -10.11 -3.24 -0.07
CA ILE A 15 -9.64 -3.55 1.28
C ILE A 15 -9.00 -4.92 1.25
N ALA A 16 -7.77 -5.02 1.76
CA ALA A 16 -7.01 -6.25 1.85
C ALA A 16 -6.69 -6.53 3.32
N VAL A 17 -7.07 -7.71 3.81
CA VAL A 17 -6.80 -8.11 5.20
C VAL A 17 -5.91 -9.34 5.20
N ALA A 18 -4.77 -9.27 5.88
CA ALA A 18 -3.87 -10.39 6.06
C ALA A 18 -3.83 -10.82 7.53
N LEU A 19 -4.46 -11.96 7.81
CA LEU A 19 -4.54 -12.54 9.17
C LEU A 19 -3.35 -13.44 9.53
N LYS A 20 -2.46 -13.69 8.56
CA LYS A 20 -1.28 -14.55 8.72
C LYS A 20 -0.09 -13.87 8.10
N SER A 21 1.11 -14.21 8.58
CA SER A 21 2.36 -13.68 8.02
C SER A 21 2.41 -13.92 6.52
N SER A 22 2.33 -12.81 5.78
CA SER A 22 2.17 -12.82 4.33
C SER A 22 2.91 -11.67 3.70
N LYS A 23 3.21 -11.82 2.41
CA LYS A 23 3.55 -10.70 1.57
C LYS A 23 2.27 -10.17 0.93
N VAL A 24 1.92 -8.91 1.19
CA VAL A 24 0.77 -8.24 0.59
C VAL A 24 1.26 -7.26 -0.47
N THR A 25 0.73 -7.37 -1.68
CA THR A 25 0.99 -6.41 -2.74
C THR A 25 -0.32 -5.74 -3.12
N ALA A 26 -0.41 -4.43 -2.97
CA ALA A 26 -1.55 -3.67 -3.43
C ALA A 26 -1.17 -2.87 -4.67
N VAL A 27 -1.99 -3.00 -5.72
CA VAL A 27 -1.90 -2.19 -6.92
C VAL A 27 -3.08 -1.23 -6.91
N VAL A 28 -2.77 0.07 -6.86
CA VAL A 28 -3.76 1.14 -6.79
C VAL A 28 -3.70 1.91 -8.10
N PRO A 29 -4.66 1.69 -9.01
CA PRO A 29 -4.75 2.47 -10.24
C PRO A 29 -5.25 3.89 -9.95
N GLU A 30 -5.37 4.70 -10.99
CA GLU A 30 -5.83 6.09 -10.90
C GLU A 30 -7.16 6.24 -10.14
N SER A 31 -7.28 7.35 -9.42
CA SER A 31 -8.49 7.75 -8.69
C SER A 31 -8.97 6.72 -7.66
N SER A 32 -8.10 5.82 -7.19
CA SER A 32 -8.50 4.66 -6.39
C SER A 32 -7.91 4.67 -4.99
N LYS A 33 -8.55 3.93 -4.11
CA LYS A 33 -8.15 3.84 -2.70
C LYS A 33 -7.96 2.40 -2.28
N VAL A 34 -6.82 2.08 -1.68
CA VAL A 34 -6.62 0.77 -1.04
C VAL A 34 -6.38 0.94 0.45
N THR A 35 -6.98 0.06 1.24
CA THR A 35 -6.67 -0.08 2.66
C THR A 35 -6.16 -1.49 2.90
N ILE A 36 -5.01 -1.60 3.55
CA ILE A 36 -4.37 -2.88 3.88
C ILE A 36 -4.29 -2.97 5.39
N ASP A 37 -4.76 -4.09 5.93
CA ASP A 37 -4.78 -4.36 7.36
C ASP A 37 -3.97 -5.64 7.64
N LEU A 38 -2.89 -5.51 8.42
CA LEU A 38 -1.99 -6.61 8.75
C LEU A 38 -2.01 -6.89 10.26
N HIS A 39 -2.57 -8.04 10.62
CA HIS A 39 -2.62 -8.52 12.01
C HIS A 39 -1.39 -9.34 12.44
N LYS A 40 -0.46 -9.63 11.53
CA LYS A 40 0.73 -10.46 11.76
C LYS A 40 1.94 -9.86 11.03
N PRO A 41 3.17 -10.18 11.46
CA PRO A 41 4.39 -9.69 10.83
C PRO A 41 4.38 -10.01 9.34
N SER A 42 4.34 -8.97 8.52
CA SER A 42 4.08 -9.07 7.10
C SER A 42 4.88 -8.02 6.33
N GLN A 43 5.04 -8.26 5.04
CA GLN A 43 5.66 -7.31 4.12
C GLN A 43 4.59 -6.78 3.19
N THR A 44 4.36 -5.48 3.20
CA THR A 44 3.41 -4.82 2.33
C THR A 44 4.14 -4.01 1.28
N THR A 45 3.72 -4.15 0.03
CA THR A 45 4.15 -3.29 -1.07
C THR A 45 2.91 -2.64 -1.66
N ALA A 46 2.83 -1.31 -1.66
CA ALA A 46 1.78 -0.56 -2.31
C ALA A 46 2.39 0.14 -3.54
N ASP A 47 1.81 -0.11 -4.70
CA ASP A 47 2.20 0.48 -5.97
C ASP A 47 1.07 1.38 -6.44
N LEU A 48 1.33 2.69 -6.45
CA LEU A 48 0.37 3.72 -6.86
C LEU A 48 0.82 4.27 -8.20
N HIS A 49 0.17 3.78 -9.25
CA HIS A 49 0.49 4.11 -10.63
C HIS A 49 0.13 5.57 -10.95
N GLU A 50 0.97 6.20 -11.78
CA GLU A 50 0.88 7.59 -12.24
C GLU A 50 -0.54 7.93 -12.71
N PRO A 51 -1.22 8.86 -12.00
CA PRO A 51 -2.56 9.19 -12.38
C PRO A 51 -2.74 10.66 -12.75
N SER A 52 -3.65 10.90 -13.70
CA SER A 52 -4.31 12.19 -13.94
C SER A 52 -5.12 12.67 -12.71
N GLN A 53 -5.35 11.80 -11.71
CA GLN A 53 -6.14 12.07 -10.50
C GLN A 53 -5.58 11.38 -9.23
N PRO A 54 -5.68 11.98 -8.05
CA PRO A 54 -5.00 11.49 -6.85
C PRO A 54 -5.49 10.10 -6.39
N SER A 55 -4.53 9.19 -6.16
CA SER A 55 -4.73 7.86 -5.57
C SER A 55 -4.20 7.79 -4.15
N GLN A 56 -4.80 6.92 -3.32
CA GLN A 56 -4.44 6.81 -1.91
C GLN A 56 -4.25 5.36 -1.47
N ALA A 57 -3.14 5.07 -0.79
CA ALA A 57 -2.91 3.81 -0.12
C ALA A 57 -2.79 4.02 1.38
N THR A 58 -3.46 3.18 2.15
CA THR A 58 -3.35 3.17 3.61
C THR A 58 -2.99 1.77 4.08
N ALA A 59 -1.95 1.65 4.89
CA ALA A 59 -1.56 0.40 5.53
C ALA A 59 -1.64 0.55 7.05
N ASP A 60 -2.41 -0.32 7.70
CA ASP A 60 -2.50 -0.43 9.15
C ASP A 60 -1.80 -1.72 9.59
N LEU A 61 -0.78 -1.57 10.43
CA LEU A 61 0.07 -2.67 10.86
C LEU A 61 -0.06 -2.83 12.37
N HIS A 62 -0.54 -3.98 12.83
CA HIS A 62 -0.66 -4.27 14.26
C HIS A 62 0.58 -4.93 14.88
N GLU A 63 1.45 -5.49 14.05
CA GLU A 63 2.68 -6.18 14.47
C GLU A 63 3.87 -5.69 13.63
N PRO A 64 5.11 -5.80 14.14
CA PRO A 64 6.32 -5.34 13.43
C PRO A 64 6.35 -5.87 12.00
N SER A 65 6.27 -4.94 11.06
CA SER A 65 6.09 -5.20 9.65
C SER A 65 6.91 -4.24 8.81
N GLN A 66 7.08 -4.58 7.53
CA GLN A 66 7.72 -3.68 6.58
C GLN A 66 6.70 -3.22 5.56
N ALA A 67 6.59 -1.92 5.38
CA ALA A 67 5.75 -1.30 4.36
C ALA A 67 6.64 -0.58 3.34
N THR A 68 6.47 -0.93 2.08
CA THR A 68 7.08 -0.24 0.94
C THR A 68 5.97 0.39 0.13
N ALA A 69 6.08 1.68 -0.18
CA ALA A 69 5.16 2.38 -1.06
C ALA A 69 5.96 2.96 -2.23
N ASP A 70 5.55 2.66 -3.46
CA ASP A 70 6.01 3.35 -4.65
C ASP A 70 4.88 4.28 -5.12
N LEU A 71 5.17 5.57 -5.17
CA LEU A 71 4.21 6.63 -5.37
C LEU A 71 4.58 7.45 -6.59
N HIS A 72 3.69 7.48 -7.58
CA HIS A 72 3.74 8.47 -8.65
C HIS A 72 2.83 9.66 -8.32
N GLU A 73 3.31 10.90 -8.44
CA GLU A 73 2.47 12.07 -8.16
C GLU A 73 1.29 12.21 -9.13
N PRO A 74 0.10 12.64 -8.66
CA PRO A 74 -0.24 13.13 -7.31
C PRO A 74 -0.81 12.05 -6.36
N SER A 75 -0.06 11.00 -6.04
CA SER A 75 -0.47 9.94 -5.12
C SER A 75 -0.02 10.16 -3.66
N GLN A 76 -0.71 9.51 -2.72
CA GLN A 76 -0.40 9.55 -1.28
C GLN A 76 -0.38 8.14 -0.68
N ALA A 77 0.63 7.82 0.12
CA ALA A 77 0.62 6.67 1.02
C ALA A 77 0.64 7.09 2.48
N THR A 78 -0.16 6.42 3.29
CA THR A 78 -0.19 6.53 4.75
C THR A 78 0.07 5.16 5.33
N ALA A 79 0.96 5.07 6.32
CA ALA A 79 1.20 3.83 7.04
C ALA A 79 1.13 4.11 8.54
N ASP A 80 0.26 3.38 9.25
CA ASP A 80 0.22 3.33 10.71
C ASP A 80 1.01 2.08 11.14
N LEU A 81 2.07 2.28 11.94
CA LEU A 81 2.95 1.18 12.32
C LEU A 81 3.39 1.23 13.79
N PRO A 82 3.60 0.07 14.43
CA PRO A 82 4.18 -0.02 15.76
C PRO A 82 5.68 0.31 15.71
N GLU A 83 6.23 0.65 16.88
CA GLU A 83 7.61 1.15 17.10
C GLU A 83 8.72 0.37 16.35
N LEU A 84 8.54 -0.94 16.13
CA LEU A 84 9.52 -1.83 15.50
C LEU A 84 9.34 -2.02 13.97
N SER A 85 8.49 -1.23 13.32
CA SER A 85 8.22 -1.37 11.89
C SER A 85 9.07 -0.44 11.02
N GLN A 86 9.19 -0.78 9.74
CA GLN A 86 9.97 -0.01 8.78
C GLN A 86 9.08 0.45 7.62
N VAL A 87 9.20 1.73 7.25
CA VAL A 87 8.54 2.30 6.06
C VAL A 87 9.60 2.72 5.06
N THR A 88 9.38 2.36 3.80
CA THR A 88 10.14 2.89 2.67
C THR A 88 9.15 3.48 1.67
N ALA A 89 9.30 4.76 1.35
CA ALA A 89 8.49 5.41 0.33
C ALA A 89 9.42 5.90 -0.80
N GLY A 90 9.16 5.43 -2.02
CA GLY A 90 9.75 5.95 -3.25
C GLY A 90 8.76 6.94 -3.88
N LEU A 91 9.20 8.18 -4.09
CA LEU A 91 8.43 9.15 -4.87
C LEU A 91 9.04 9.21 -6.28
N HIS A 92 8.24 8.89 -7.28
CA HIS A 92 8.53 9.15 -8.68
C HIS A 92 7.76 10.40 -9.10
N GLU A 93 8.48 11.49 -9.34
CA GLU A 93 7.86 12.66 -9.96
C GLU A 93 7.57 12.34 -11.44
N PRO A 94 6.35 12.64 -11.95
CA PRO A 94 6.12 12.65 -13.38
C PRO A 94 7.07 13.68 -13.98
N GLY A 95 7.81 13.27 -15.00
CA GLY A 95 9.01 13.96 -15.47
C GLY A 95 8.86 15.46 -15.79
N GLN A 96 10.00 16.14 -15.67
CA GLN A 96 10.33 17.42 -16.29
C GLN A 96 9.93 17.52 -17.78
#